data_AF-A0A9D9VUJ4-F1
#
_entry.id   AF-A0A9D9VUJ4-F1
#
_cell.length_a   1.000
_cell.length_b   1.000
_cell.length_c   1.000
_cell.angle_alpha   90.00
_cell.angle_beta   90.00
_cell.angle_gamma   90.00
#
_symmetry.space_group_name_H-M   'P 1'
#
loop_
_entity.id
_entity.type
_entity.pdbx_description
1 polymer ?
#
loop_
_entity_poly.entity_id
_entity_poly.type
_entity_poly.pdbx_seq_one_letter_code
_entity_poly.pdbx_strand_id
1 'polypeptide(L)'
;MAESWFSLSREDQVEALEFAAARTGRPAHLLEKDIWVVWVLAAIYESDLASKLTFKGGTSLSKVYRIIDRFSEDVDLTYDIRELAADLLKQGNPIPDSASQEKKISSAVRHRLPDWIEATVRPVIAAALAKDGLDASLTLAGKDQDKLILSYPAVKTGTGYSAPTIQLEFGARATGEPHHVQPVA
;
A
#
# COMPACT_ATOMS: atom_id res chain seq x y z
N MET A 1 -9.45 -11.99 22.02
CA MET A 1 -8.88 -11.20 20.91
C MET A 1 -9.62 -9.88 20.89
N ALA A 2 -8.94 -8.77 20.61
CA ALA A 2 -9.64 -7.50 20.43
C ALA A 2 -10.59 -7.63 19.23
N GLU A 3 -11.78 -7.05 19.34
CA GLU A 3 -12.73 -6.96 18.24
C GLU A 3 -12.16 -6.08 17.12
N SER A 4 -12.44 -6.41 15.86
CA SER A 4 -11.99 -5.60 14.72
C SER A 4 -12.77 -4.29 14.70
N TRP A 5 -12.10 -3.14 14.47
CA TRP A 5 -12.80 -1.87 14.28
C TRP A 5 -13.84 -1.94 13.15
N PHE A 6 -13.59 -2.77 12.14
CA PHE A 6 -14.51 -2.97 11.02
C PHE A 6 -15.78 -3.76 11.36
N SER A 7 -15.80 -4.52 12.46
CA SER A 7 -17.01 -5.24 12.90
C SER A 7 -17.91 -4.40 13.81
N LEU A 8 -17.43 -3.24 14.28
CA LEU A 8 -18.19 -2.32 15.11
C LEU A 8 -19.33 -1.67 14.32
N SER A 9 -20.38 -1.24 15.02
CA SER A 9 -21.42 -0.40 14.43
C SER A 9 -20.83 0.95 13.99
N ARG A 10 -21.49 1.65 13.06
CA ARG A 10 -21.06 3.01 12.64
C ARG A 10 -20.94 3.97 13.84
N GLU A 11 -21.83 3.84 14.82
CA GLU A 11 -21.84 4.66 16.04
C GLU A 11 -20.63 4.35 16.92
N ASP A 12 -20.35 3.06 17.16
CA ASP A 12 -19.18 2.63 17.94
C ASP A 12 -17.85 2.97 17.24
N GLN A 13 -17.82 2.89 15.90
CA GLN A 13 -16.67 3.33 15.10
C GLN A 13 -16.39 4.83 15.31
N VAL A 14 -17.43 5.67 15.28
CA VAL A 14 -17.33 7.10 15.60
C VAL A 14 -16.80 7.29 17.01
N GLU A 15 -17.41 6.63 17.99
CA GLU A 15 -17.03 6.80 19.40
C GLU A 15 -15.58 6.41 19.65
N ALA A 16 -15.14 5.27 19.11
CA ALA A 16 -13.75 4.81 19.22
C ALA A 16 -12.77 5.82 18.59
N LEU A 17 -13.10 6.37 17.42
CA LEU A 17 -12.28 7.37 16.75
C LEU A 17 -12.21 8.69 17.53
N GLU A 18 -13.32 9.17 18.09
CA GLU A 18 -13.36 10.40 18.89
C GLU A 18 -12.61 10.23 20.22
N PHE A 19 -12.75 9.06 20.86
CA PHE A 19 -11.99 8.73 22.06
C PHE A 19 -10.48 8.72 21.78
N ALA A 20 -10.07 8.07 20.69
CA ALA A 20 -8.68 8.04 20.27
C ALA A 20 -8.18 9.44 19.87
N ALA A 21 -9.00 10.25 19.21
CA ALA A 21 -8.69 11.63 18.85
C ALA A 21 -8.46 12.50 20.09
N ALA A 22 -9.34 12.42 21.08
CA ALA A 22 -9.21 13.14 22.35
C ALA A 22 -7.94 12.73 23.12
N ARG A 23 -7.56 11.45 23.07
CA ARG A 23 -6.38 10.93 23.79
C ARG A 23 -5.06 11.22 23.09
N THR A 24 -5.04 11.25 21.76
CA THR A 24 -3.82 11.40 20.95
C THR A 24 -3.61 12.82 20.43
N GLY A 25 -4.64 13.67 20.44
CA GLY A 25 -4.65 14.98 19.79
C GLY A 25 -4.69 14.91 18.26
N ARG A 26 -4.87 13.71 17.68
CA ARG A 26 -4.93 13.53 16.23
C ARG A 26 -6.37 13.63 15.73
N PRO A 27 -6.61 14.26 14.57
CA PRO A 27 -7.94 14.28 13.97
C PRO A 27 -8.49 12.87 13.70
N ALA A 28 -9.75 12.63 14.04
CA ALA A 28 -10.44 11.34 13.86
C ALA A 28 -10.31 10.77 12.43
N HIS A 29 -10.43 11.62 11.41
CA HIS A 29 -10.30 11.19 10.00
C HIS A 29 -8.89 10.67 9.65
N LEU A 30 -7.83 11.18 10.31
CA LEU A 30 -6.47 10.65 10.11
C LEU A 30 -6.30 9.31 10.84
N LEU A 31 -6.91 9.14 12.01
CA LEU A 31 -6.92 7.85 12.71
C LEU A 31 -7.67 6.78 11.91
N GLU A 32 -8.80 7.13 11.32
CA GLU A 32 -9.54 6.24 10.43
C GLU A 32 -8.68 5.84 9.22
N LYS A 33 -8.05 6.82 8.57
CA LYS A 33 -7.16 6.56 7.43
C LYS A 33 -5.97 5.66 7.83
N ASP A 34 -5.44 5.81 9.04
CA ASP A 34 -4.40 4.97 9.60
C ASP A 34 -4.84 3.50 9.76
N ILE A 35 -6.09 3.28 10.19
CA ILE A 35 -6.71 1.94 10.28
C ILE A 35 -6.74 1.29 8.88
N TRP A 36 -7.14 2.04 7.86
CA TRP A 36 -7.14 1.54 6.48
C TRP A 36 -5.74 1.24 5.91
N VAL A 37 -4.74 2.05 6.27
CA VAL A 37 -3.33 1.75 5.92
C VAL A 37 -2.88 0.42 6.54
N VAL A 38 -3.17 0.20 7.82
CA VAL A 38 -2.82 -1.06 8.50
C VAL A 38 -3.57 -2.23 7.89
N TRP A 39 -4.86 -2.06 7.59
CA TRP A 39 -5.67 -3.09 6.94
C TRP A 39 -5.10 -3.49 5.58
N VAL A 40 -4.74 -2.53 4.72
CA VAL A 40 -4.22 -2.88 3.37
C VAL A 40 -2.84 -3.51 3.43
N LEU A 41 -2.00 -3.10 4.39
CA LEU A 41 -0.73 -3.78 4.65
C LEU A 41 -0.95 -5.23 5.08
N ALA A 42 -1.90 -5.50 5.98
CA ALA A 42 -2.28 -6.86 6.35
C ALA A 42 -2.78 -7.67 5.14
N ALA A 43 -3.70 -7.09 4.35
CA ALA A 43 -4.22 -7.75 3.15
C ALA A 43 -3.13 -8.15 2.14
N ILE A 44 -2.07 -7.35 2.00
CA ILE A 44 -0.92 -7.66 1.14
C ILE A 44 -0.03 -8.72 1.79
N TYR A 45 0.39 -8.51 3.03
CA TYR A 45 1.42 -9.31 3.68
C TYR A 45 0.93 -10.63 4.30
N GLU A 46 -0.38 -10.83 4.38
CA GLU A 46 -0.99 -12.13 4.69
C GLU A 46 -1.31 -12.95 3.42
N SER A 47 -0.98 -12.43 2.22
CA SER A 47 -1.20 -13.08 0.93
C SER A 47 0.11 -13.56 0.28
N ASP A 48 -0.02 -14.25 -0.86
CA ASP A 48 1.12 -14.65 -1.71
C ASP A 48 1.92 -13.46 -2.29
N LEU A 49 1.46 -12.22 -2.11
CA LEU A 49 2.22 -11.02 -2.45
C LEU A 49 3.33 -10.70 -1.43
N ALA A 50 3.26 -11.25 -0.22
CA ALA A 50 4.21 -10.96 0.86
C ALA A 50 5.68 -11.23 0.46
N SER A 51 5.91 -12.30 -0.31
CA SER A 51 7.25 -12.66 -0.80
C SER A 51 7.68 -11.90 -2.06
N LYS A 52 6.78 -11.11 -2.66
CA LYS A 52 6.99 -10.40 -3.93
C LYS A 52 7.16 -8.91 -3.73
N LEU A 53 6.56 -8.34 -2.68
CA LEU A 53 6.52 -6.91 -2.45
C LEU A 53 7.33 -6.50 -1.23
N THR A 54 8.23 -5.53 -1.42
CA THR A 54 8.93 -4.86 -0.34
C THR A 54 8.29 -3.52 -0.01
N PHE A 55 7.87 -3.33 1.24
CA PHE A 55 7.34 -2.06 1.75
C PHE A 55 8.47 -1.09 2.09
N LYS A 56 8.42 0.11 1.53
CA LYS A 56 9.46 1.13 1.64
C LYS A 56 8.87 2.51 1.94
N GLY A 57 9.69 3.55 1.78
CA GLY A 57 9.27 4.94 1.87
C GLY A 57 9.12 5.44 3.30
N GLY A 58 8.53 6.62 3.46
CA GLY A 58 8.40 7.25 4.77
C GLY A 58 7.40 6.53 5.69
N THR A 59 6.43 5.82 5.13
CA THR A 59 5.41 5.09 5.89
C THR A 59 6.01 3.85 6.55
N SER A 60 7.00 3.19 5.96
CA SER A 60 7.73 2.12 6.66
C SER A 60 8.58 2.67 7.82
N LEU A 61 9.12 3.89 7.69
CA LEU A 61 9.86 4.54 8.77
C LEU A 61 8.96 4.89 9.97
N SER A 62 7.68 5.22 9.76
CA SER A 62 6.74 5.48 10.85
C SER A 62 6.09 4.20 11.39
N LYS A 63 5.67 3.28 10.52
CA LYS A 63 4.89 2.09 10.89
C LYS A 63 5.70 0.90 11.36
N VAL A 64 6.90 0.73 10.83
CA VAL A 64 7.76 -0.41 11.15
C VAL A 64 8.85 0.04 12.11
N TYR A 65 9.61 1.07 11.73
CA TYR A 65 10.78 1.49 12.51
C TYR A 65 10.46 2.52 13.60
N ARG A 66 9.30 3.20 13.54
CA ARG A 66 8.88 4.26 14.47
C ARG A 66 9.93 5.37 14.68
N ILE A 67 10.71 5.66 13.65
CA ILE A 67 11.78 6.69 13.68
C ILE A 67 11.19 8.08 13.44
N ILE A 68 10.03 8.16 12.78
CA ILE A 68 9.31 9.42 12.54
C ILE A 68 7.85 9.29 12.98
N ASP A 69 7.31 10.35 13.57
CA ASP A 69 5.91 10.41 13.99
C ASP A 69 5.09 11.31 13.07
N ARG A 70 4.87 10.85 11.83
CA ARG A 70 4.05 11.55 10.84
C ARG A 70 2.97 10.63 10.29
N PHE A 71 1.80 11.20 10.06
CA PHE A 71 0.75 10.53 9.29
C PHE A 71 1.17 10.43 7.81
N SER A 72 0.84 9.33 7.16
CA SER A 72 0.98 9.19 5.71
C SER A 72 -0.08 8.26 5.17
N GLU A 73 -0.74 8.69 4.11
CA GLU A 73 -1.69 7.88 3.33
C GLU A 73 -1.05 7.02 2.25
N ASP A 74 0.25 7.19 2.03
CA ASP A 74 0.97 6.56 0.93
C ASP A 74 1.59 5.24 1.40
N VAL A 75 1.36 4.17 0.64
CA VAL A 75 2.00 2.87 0.83
C VAL A 75 2.93 2.64 -0.36
N ASP A 76 4.22 2.89 -0.16
CA ASP A 76 5.24 2.67 -1.19
C ASP A 76 5.68 1.21 -1.23
N LEU A 77 5.49 0.55 -2.35
CA LEU A 77 5.83 -0.86 -2.56
C LEU A 77 6.83 -1.00 -3.70
N THR A 78 7.73 -1.96 -3.59
CA THR A 78 8.62 -2.38 -4.68
C THR A 78 8.35 -3.82 -5.05
N TYR A 79 8.04 -4.08 -6.32
CA TYR A 79 8.09 -5.40 -6.92
C TYR A 79 9.47 -5.65 -7.52
N ASP A 80 10.00 -6.86 -7.35
CA ASP A 80 11.35 -7.18 -7.81
C ASP A 80 11.46 -7.08 -9.34
N ILE A 81 12.39 -6.26 -9.81
CA ILE A 81 12.70 -6.10 -11.24
C ILE A 81 13.10 -7.43 -11.90
N ARG A 82 13.68 -8.36 -11.15
CA ARG A 82 14.08 -9.69 -11.61
C ARG A 82 12.88 -10.56 -11.94
N GLU A 83 11.72 -10.30 -11.35
CA GLU A 83 10.47 -11.00 -11.63
C GLU A 83 9.73 -10.33 -12.81
N LEU A 84 9.60 -9.00 -12.80
CA LEU A 84 8.82 -8.29 -13.82
C LEU A 84 9.51 -8.21 -15.19
N ALA A 85 10.84 -8.14 -15.20
CA ALA A 85 11.65 -7.88 -16.39
C ALA A 85 12.77 -8.91 -16.60
N ALA A 86 12.60 -10.14 -16.11
CA ALA A 86 13.58 -11.23 -16.15
C ALA A 86 14.23 -11.41 -17.54
N ASP A 87 13.42 -11.37 -18.60
CA ASP A 87 13.82 -11.53 -20.01
C ASP A 87 14.73 -10.40 -20.54
N LEU A 88 14.81 -9.29 -19.80
CA LEU A 88 15.63 -8.13 -20.16
C LEU A 88 16.92 -8.03 -19.34
N LEU A 89 17.08 -8.89 -18.33
CA LEU A 89 18.25 -8.91 -17.47
C LEU A 89 19.27 -9.93 -17.97
N LYS A 90 20.52 -9.50 -18.14
CA LYS A 90 21.60 -10.40 -18.54
C LYS A 90 22.00 -11.25 -17.34
N GLN A 91 21.80 -12.58 -17.44
CA GLN A 91 22.11 -13.53 -16.37
C GLN A 91 21.44 -13.16 -15.03
N GLY A 92 20.27 -12.51 -15.08
CA GLY A 92 19.56 -12.05 -13.88
C GLY A 92 20.18 -10.84 -13.17
N ASN A 93 21.23 -10.21 -13.71
CA ASN A 93 21.81 -9.00 -13.13
C ASN A 93 20.80 -7.83 -13.22
N PRO A 94 20.33 -7.27 -12.09
CA PRO A 94 19.37 -6.17 -12.10
C PRO A 94 20.02 -4.82 -12.49
N ILE A 95 21.36 -4.74 -12.51
CA ILE A 95 22.10 -3.52 -12.85
C ILE A 95 22.27 -3.43 -14.37
N PRO A 96 21.78 -2.37 -15.04
CA PRO A 96 21.98 -2.19 -16.48
C PRO A 96 23.44 -1.90 -16.83
N ASP A 97 23.96 -2.51 -17.90
CA ASP A 97 25.33 -2.27 -18.36
C ASP A 97 25.48 -0.95 -19.14
N SER A 98 24.36 -0.33 -19.54
CA SER A 98 24.35 0.90 -20.33
C SER A 98 23.04 1.68 -20.18
N ALA A 99 23.08 2.98 -20.47
CA ALA A 99 21.91 3.84 -20.48
C ALA A 99 20.84 3.39 -21.51
N SER A 100 21.25 2.71 -22.59
CA SER A 100 20.32 2.14 -23.57
C SER A 100 19.53 0.96 -22.97
N GLN A 101 20.22 0.08 -22.25
CA GLN A 101 19.59 -1.03 -21.53
C GLN A 101 18.68 -0.53 -20.41
N GLU A 102 19.13 0.47 -19.65
CA GLU A 102 18.32 1.12 -18.60
C GLU A 102 17.01 1.68 -19.16
N LYS A 103 17.07 2.40 -20.29
CA LYS A 103 15.87 2.93 -20.98
C LYS A 103 14.94 1.81 -21.46
N LYS A 104 15.50 0.73 -22.01
CA LYS A 104 14.73 -0.44 -22.45
C LYS A 104 13.99 -1.09 -21.28
N ILE A 105 14.69 -1.35 -20.17
CA ILE A 105 14.11 -1.93 -18.95
C ILE A 105 13.06 -0.99 -18.36
N SER A 106 13.37 0.30 -18.22
CA SER A 106 12.43 1.29 -17.68
C SER A 106 11.16 1.41 -18.52
N SER A 107 11.28 1.34 -19.84
CA SER A 107 10.14 1.29 -20.74
C SER A 107 9.31 0.03 -20.52
N ALA A 108 9.94 -1.15 -20.46
CA ALA A 108 9.23 -2.40 -20.20
C ALA A 108 8.50 -2.40 -18.86
N VAL A 109 9.13 -1.90 -17.79
CA VAL A 109 8.51 -1.75 -16.47
C VAL A 109 7.26 -0.88 -16.54
N ARG A 110 7.32 0.28 -17.21
CA ARG A 110 6.16 1.18 -17.36
C ARG A 110 4.97 0.52 -18.06
N HIS A 111 5.21 -0.42 -18.98
CA HIS A 111 4.12 -1.11 -19.68
C HIS A 111 3.62 -2.34 -18.93
N ARG A 112 4.52 -3.09 -18.27
CA ARG A 112 4.17 -4.37 -17.61
C ARG A 112 3.65 -4.20 -16.19
N LEU A 113 4.06 -3.15 -15.49
CA LEU A 113 3.67 -2.94 -14.10
C LEU A 113 2.15 -2.72 -13.95
N PRO A 114 1.48 -1.88 -14.77
CA PRO A 114 0.02 -1.72 -14.70
C PRO A 114 -0.73 -3.04 -14.87
N ASP A 115 -0.35 -3.84 -15.88
CA ASP A 115 -0.95 -5.15 -16.14
C ASP A 115 -0.78 -6.09 -14.94
N TRP A 116 0.40 -6.09 -14.32
CA TRP A 116 0.66 -6.89 -13.13
C TRP A 116 -0.16 -6.44 -11.91
N ILE A 117 -0.31 -5.13 -11.69
CA ILE A 117 -1.16 -4.59 -10.62
C ILE A 117 -2.61 -5.05 -10.81
N GLU A 118 -3.16 -4.89 -12.02
CA GLU A 118 -4.54 -5.27 -12.33
C GLU A 118 -4.77 -6.79 -12.26
N ALA A 119 -3.82 -7.59 -12.76
CA ALA A 119 -3.98 -9.04 -12.82
C ALA A 119 -3.65 -9.76 -11.51
N THR A 120 -2.82 -9.17 -10.65
CA THR A 120 -2.27 -9.85 -9.46
C THR A 120 -2.61 -9.14 -8.16
N VAL A 121 -2.38 -7.83 -8.07
CA VAL A 121 -2.54 -7.10 -6.81
C VAL A 121 -4.01 -6.78 -6.53
N ARG A 122 -4.70 -6.22 -7.51
CA ARG A 122 -6.11 -5.82 -7.37
C ARG A 122 -7.00 -6.99 -6.95
N PRO A 123 -6.90 -8.22 -7.52
CA PRO A 123 -7.72 -9.35 -7.10
C PRO A 123 -7.46 -9.79 -5.66
N VAL A 124 -6.21 -9.72 -5.19
CA VAL A 124 -5.86 -10.06 -3.80
C VAL A 124 -6.53 -9.11 -2.83
N ILE A 125 -6.41 -7.80 -3.05
CA ILE A 125 -7.03 -6.80 -2.16
C ILE A 125 -8.56 -6.87 -2.27
N ALA A 126 -9.12 -7.06 -3.47
CA ALA A 126 -10.56 -7.24 -3.66
C ALA A 126 -11.10 -8.47 -2.93
N ALA A 127 -10.36 -9.59 -2.95
CA ALA A 127 -10.73 -10.79 -2.21
C ALA A 127 -10.68 -10.56 -0.69
N ALA A 128 -9.69 -9.83 -0.19
CA ALA A 128 -9.62 -9.43 1.22
C ALA A 128 -10.79 -8.53 1.63
N LEU A 129 -11.13 -7.53 0.81
CA LEU A 129 -12.31 -6.67 1.03
C LEU A 129 -13.59 -7.50 1.11
N ALA A 130 -13.79 -8.43 0.17
CA ALA A 130 -14.97 -9.29 0.13
C ALA A 130 -15.03 -10.25 1.32
N LYS A 131 -13.91 -10.83 1.73
CA LYS A 131 -13.78 -11.70 2.90
C LYS A 131 -14.18 -10.97 4.18
N ASP A 132 -13.76 -9.72 4.33
CA ASP A 132 -14.01 -8.90 5.51
C ASP A 132 -15.32 -8.11 5.44
N GLY A 133 -16.07 -8.22 4.33
CA GLY A 133 -17.34 -7.51 4.14
C GLY A 133 -17.20 -5.98 4.01
N LEU A 134 -16.05 -5.51 3.53
CA LEU A 134 -15.72 -4.09 3.45
C LEU A 134 -16.15 -3.48 2.12
N ASP A 135 -16.98 -2.44 2.19
CA ASP A 135 -17.46 -1.68 1.03
C ASP A 135 -16.42 -0.66 0.58
N ALA A 136 -15.32 -1.10 -0.04
CA ALA A 136 -14.31 -0.21 -0.62
C ALA A 136 -14.08 -0.54 -2.10
N SER A 137 -13.59 0.46 -2.85
CA SER A 137 -13.33 0.33 -4.29
C SER A 137 -11.85 0.51 -4.62
N LEU A 138 -11.39 -0.17 -5.67
CA LEU A 138 -10.01 -0.13 -6.15
C LEU A 138 -9.97 0.45 -7.56
N THR A 139 -9.14 1.48 -7.76
CA THR A 139 -8.97 2.15 -9.07
C THR A 139 -7.49 2.34 -9.40
N LEU A 140 -7.08 1.97 -10.60
CA LEU A 140 -5.73 2.22 -11.10
C LEU A 140 -5.57 3.72 -11.45
N ALA A 141 -4.45 4.30 -11.04
CA ALA A 141 -4.15 5.72 -11.16
C ALA A 141 -2.65 5.97 -11.36
N GLY A 142 -2.27 7.24 -11.46
CA GLY A 142 -0.90 7.65 -11.79
C GLY A 142 -0.70 7.81 -13.29
N LYS A 143 0.29 8.62 -13.69
CA LYS A 143 0.57 8.90 -15.11
C LYS A 143 0.96 7.63 -15.86
N ASP A 144 1.72 6.76 -15.20
CA ASP A 144 2.19 5.48 -15.74
C ASP A 144 1.33 4.31 -15.21
N GLN A 145 0.14 4.59 -14.65
CA GLN A 145 -0.75 3.58 -14.04
C GLN A 145 -0.05 2.71 -12.97
N ASP A 146 0.86 3.33 -12.22
CA ASP A 146 1.72 2.73 -11.21
C ASP A 146 1.13 2.82 -9.79
N LYS A 147 -0.12 3.28 -9.66
CA LYS A 147 -0.80 3.47 -8.37
C LYS A 147 -2.12 2.73 -8.34
N LEU A 148 -2.41 2.09 -7.22
CA LEU A 148 -3.73 1.56 -6.91
C LEU A 148 -4.35 2.38 -5.78
N ILE A 149 -5.49 3.00 -6.06
CA ILE A 149 -6.22 3.82 -5.10
C ILE A 149 -7.33 2.97 -4.48
N LEU A 150 -7.29 2.80 -3.16
CA LEU A 150 -8.37 2.22 -2.37
C LEU A 150 -9.23 3.35 -1.82
N SER A 151 -10.48 3.48 -2.28
CA SER A 151 -11.44 4.45 -1.78
C SER A 151 -12.43 3.77 -0.84
N TYR A 152 -12.64 4.33 0.35
CA TYR A 152 -13.47 3.74 1.40
C TYR A 152 -14.54 4.72 1.93
N PRO A 153 -15.65 4.23 2.51
CA PRO A 153 -16.77 5.04 2.96
C PRO A 153 -16.50 5.55 4.37
N ALA A 154 -15.80 6.69 4.46
CA ALA A 154 -15.37 7.27 5.73
C ALA A 154 -16.53 7.49 6.72
N VAL A 155 -16.26 7.17 7.98
CA VAL A 155 -17.13 7.40 9.13
C VAL A 155 -17.05 8.87 9.56
N LYS A 156 -15.87 9.48 9.47
CA LYS A 156 -15.66 10.91 9.74
C LYS A 156 -14.99 11.59 8.57
N THR A 157 -15.68 12.54 7.94
CA THR A 157 -15.08 13.45 6.97
C THR A 157 -14.40 14.60 7.70
N GLY A 158 -13.11 14.79 7.49
CA GLY A 158 -12.39 15.96 8.02
C GLY A 158 -12.91 17.28 7.43
N THR A 159 -12.59 18.40 8.07
CA THR A 159 -12.94 19.76 7.60
C THR A 159 -12.04 20.25 6.44
N GLY A 160 -11.40 19.36 5.69
CA GLY A 160 -10.38 19.70 4.68
C GLY A 160 -10.20 18.65 3.57
N TYR A 161 -9.20 18.86 2.72
CA TYR A 161 -8.91 18.17 1.44
C TYR A 161 -8.42 16.72 1.53
N SER A 162 -8.49 16.04 2.68
CA SER A 162 -8.07 14.63 2.76
C SER A 162 -9.19 13.70 2.31
N ALA A 163 -9.13 13.27 1.05
CA ALA A 163 -10.02 12.27 0.51
C ALA A 163 -9.90 10.95 1.29
N PRO A 164 -11.00 10.19 1.47
CA PRO A 164 -11.01 8.91 2.17
C PRO A 164 -10.45 7.81 1.26
N THR A 165 -9.17 7.93 0.95
CA THR A 165 -8.47 7.08 0.01
C THR A 165 -7.09 6.72 0.52
N ILE A 166 -6.66 5.47 0.31
CA ILE A 166 -5.27 5.04 0.49
C ILE A 166 -4.62 4.90 -0.88
N GLN A 167 -3.42 5.44 -1.03
CA GLN A 167 -2.65 5.35 -2.27
C GLN A 167 -1.57 4.29 -2.11
N LEU A 168 -1.64 3.23 -2.90
CA LEU A 168 -0.57 2.25 -3.01
C LEU A 168 0.26 2.59 -4.24
N GLU A 169 1.51 3.00 -4.05
CA GLU A 169 2.43 3.33 -5.14
C GLU A 169 3.41 2.19 -5.38
N PHE A 170 3.45 1.66 -6.60
CA PHE A 170 4.29 0.52 -6.96
C PHE A 170 5.50 0.98 -7.79
N GLY A 171 6.68 0.57 -7.36
CA GLY A 171 7.89 0.61 -8.16
C GLY A 171 8.32 -0.80 -8.58
N ALA A 172 8.98 -0.93 -9.72
CA ALA A 172 9.58 -2.21 -10.14
C ALA A 172 10.92 -2.04 -10.86
N ARG A 173 11.70 -1.04 -10.42
CA ARG A 173 13.04 -0.73 -10.96
C ARG A 173 14.19 -1.15 -10.03
N ALA A 174 13.86 -1.68 -8.86
CA ALA A 174 14.81 -2.15 -7.86
C ALA A 174 14.49 -3.59 -7.48
N THR A 175 15.43 -4.27 -6.84
CA THR A 175 15.21 -5.63 -6.32
C THR A 175 14.42 -5.64 -5.01
N GLY A 176 14.31 -4.49 -4.33
CA GLY A 176 13.79 -4.41 -2.96
C GLY A 176 14.79 -4.89 -1.91
N GLU A 177 16.03 -5.17 -2.28
CA GLU A 177 17.08 -5.61 -1.35
C GLU A 177 18.00 -4.43 -0.93
N PRO A 178 18.55 -4.45 0.30
CA PRO A 178 18.25 -5.41 1.36
C PRO A 178 16.89 -5.14 2.03
N HIS A 179 16.21 -6.20 2.46
CA HIS A 179 15.01 -6.14 3.28
C HIS A 179 15.01 -7.28 4.31
N HIS A 180 14.11 -7.20 5.29
CA HIS A 180 13.84 -8.27 6.24
C HIS A 180 12.41 -8.14 6.78
N VAL A 181 11.87 -9.23 7.30
CA VAL A 181 10.54 -9.25 7.91
C VAL A 181 10.59 -8.51 9.25
N GLN A 182 9.65 -7.59 9.45
CA GLN A 182 9.44 -6.86 10.69
C GLN A 182 7.94 -6.78 10.98
N PRO A 183 7.51 -6.90 12.25
CA PRO A 183 6.12 -6.66 12.61
C PRO A 183 5.77 -5.19 12.42
N VAL A 184 4.53 -4.93 12.02
CA VAL A 184 3.93 -3.58 12.09
C VAL A 184 3.54 -3.33 13.54
N ALA A 185 3.93 -2.16 14.07
CA ALA A 185 3.73 -1.79 15.47
C ALA A 185 2.44 -1.03 15.74
#